data_AF-A0A498HNF1-F1
#
_entry.id   AF-A0A498HNF1-F1
#
_cell.length_a   1.000
_cell.length_b   1.000
_cell.length_c   1.000
_cell.angle_alpha   90.00
_cell.angle_beta   90.00
_cell.angle_gamma   90.00
#
_symmetry.space_group_name_H-M   'P 1'
#
loop_
_entity.id
_entity.type
_entity.pdbx_description
1 polymer ?
#
loop_
_entity_poly.entity_id
_entity_poly.type
_entity_poly.pdbx_seq_one_letter_code
_entity_poly.pdbx_strand_id
1 'polypeptide(L)'
;MHSVVAATEDRFHFILSKKGKRVRVFLVRDIIAAAYAFLDDEVVGRMFNEKPESRVSLESEEHAMVMRVVNGFRYLRLAIKLAPEVWTEMLIRMAVMPDVHKFTLDVVSSLFIHFKGKIPETTFVCISRLMHKMEQTRSSSEF
;
A
#
# COMPACT_ATOMS: atom_id res chain seq x y z
N MET A 1 12.81 19.97 1.70
CA MET A 1 11.57 19.20 2.00
C MET A 1 10.31 19.86 1.44
N HIS A 2 10.06 21.16 1.70
CA HIS A 2 8.87 21.86 1.16
C HIS A 2 8.64 21.68 -0.36
N SER A 3 9.68 21.76 -1.19
CA SER A 3 9.57 21.55 -2.64
C SER A 3 9.08 20.15 -3.03
N VAL A 4 9.52 19.12 -2.31
CA VAL A 4 9.11 17.73 -2.57
C VAL A 4 7.65 17.53 -2.18
N VAL A 5 7.24 18.10 -1.04
CA VAL A 5 5.84 18.02 -0.58
C VAL A 5 4.92 18.76 -1.55
N ALA A 6 5.28 19.97 -1.97
CA ALA A 6 4.51 20.75 -2.95
C ALA A 6 4.38 20.01 -4.29
N ALA A 7 5.48 19.46 -4.82
CA ALA A 7 5.43 18.66 -6.05
C ALA A 7 4.58 17.38 -5.91
N THR A 8 4.54 16.80 -4.70
CA THR A 8 3.68 15.65 -4.41
C THR A 8 2.20 16.06 -4.36
N GLU A 9 1.89 17.19 -3.74
CA GLU A 9 0.56 17.80 -3.69
C GLU A 9 0.03 18.13 -5.09
N ASP A 10 0.86 18.76 -5.92
CA ASP A 10 0.56 19.05 -7.34
C ASP A 10 0.24 17.77 -8.13
N ARG A 11 0.99 16.70 -7.86
CA ARG A 11 0.76 15.41 -8.51
C ARG A 11 -0.58 14.80 -8.09
N PHE A 12 -0.95 14.90 -6.81
CA PHE A 12 -2.29 14.47 -6.37
C PHE A 12 -3.39 15.31 -7.03
N HIS A 13 -3.25 16.63 -7.06
CA HIS A 13 -4.21 17.49 -7.76
C HIS A 13 -4.35 17.12 -9.24
N PHE A 14 -3.25 16.84 -9.93
CA PHE A 14 -3.29 16.38 -11.32
C PHE A 14 -4.04 15.05 -11.45
N ILE A 15 -3.69 14.06 -10.63
CA ILE A 15 -4.33 12.72 -10.64
C ILE A 15 -5.83 12.84 -10.41
N LEU A 16 -6.27 13.69 -9.48
CA LEU A 16 -7.68 13.86 -9.11
C LEU A 16 -8.46 14.73 -10.12
N SER A 17 -7.78 15.57 -10.88
CA SER A 17 -8.40 16.41 -11.91
C SER A 17 -9.07 15.62 -13.03
N LYS A 18 -9.87 16.29 -13.87
CA LYS A 18 -10.43 15.67 -15.10
C LYS A 18 -9.35 15.15 -16.05
N LYS A 19 -8.20 15.81 -16.12
CA LYS A 19 -7.06 15.41 -16.98
C LYS A 19 -6.40 14.11 -16.48
N GLY A 20 -6.42 13.88 -15.17
CA GLY A 20 -5.87 12.67 -14.53
C GLY A 20 -6.73 11.42 -14.68
N LYS A 21 -7.91 11.47 -15.33
CA LYS A 21 -8.85 10.34 -15.40
C LYS A 21 -8.20 9.05 -15.93
N ARG A 22 -7.38 9.14 -16.97
CA ARG A 22 -6.66 7.98 -17.52
C ARG A 22 -5.67 7.41 -16.49
N VAL A 23 -4.93 8.27 -15.79
CA VAL A 23 -3.98 7.86 -14.74
C VAL A 23 -4.71 7.14 -13.61
N ARG A 24 -5.88 7.63 -13.18
CA ARG A 24 -6.67 6.96 -12.13
C ARG A 24 -7.08 5.54 -12.52
N VAL A 25 -7.47 5.31 -13.77
CA VAL A 25 -7.84 3.96 -14.24
C VAL A 25 -6.65 3.00 -14.16
N PHE A 26 -5.46 3.43 -14.63
CA PHE A 26 -4.26 2.61 -14.53
C PHE A 26 -3.83 2.41 -13.07
N LEU A 27 -3.91 3.45 -12.25
CA LEU A 27 -3.57 3.37 -10.84
C LEU A 27 -4.47 2.38 -10.09
N VAL A 28 -5.78 2.38 -10.36
CA VAL A 28 -6.72 1.39 -9.79
C VAL A 28 -6.35 -0.02 -10.23
N ARG A 29 -6.06 -0.22 -11.52
CA ARG A 29 -5.62 -1.52 -12.04
C ARG A 29 -4.35 -2.01 -11.33
N ASP A 30 -3.36 -1.15 -11.18
CA ASP A 30 -2.08 -1.49 -10.54
C ASP A 30 -2.27 -1.77 -9.05
N ILE A 31 -3.14 -1.02 -8.37
CA ILE A 31 -3.51 -1.27 -6.96
C ILE A 31 -4.17 -2.64 -6.81
N ILE A 32 -5.11 -2.99 -7.71
CA ILE A 32 -5.77 -4.30 -7.68
C ILE A 32 -4.76 -5.42 -7.87
N ALA A 33 -3.85 -5.30 -8.85
CA ALA A 33 -2.82 -6.29 -9.10
C ALA A 33 -1.88 -6.47 -7.89
N ALA A 34 -1.44 -5.36 -7.30
CA ALA A 34 -0.60 -5.38 -6.10
C ALA A 34 -1.34 -6.00 -4.90
N ALA A 35 -2.63 -5.67 -4.71
CA ALA A 35 -3.45 -6.21 -3.64
C ALA A 35 -3.70 -7.71 -3.82
N TYR A 36 -3.95 -8.17 -5.04
CA TYR A 36 -4.11 -9.58 -5.36
C TYR A 36 -2.82 -10.38 -5.06
N ALA A 37 -1.68 -9.92 -5.57
CA ALA A 37 -0.37 -10.52 -5.29
C ALA A 37 0.01 -10.48 -3.81
N PHE A 38 -0.43 -9.44 -3.08
CA PHE A 38 -0.21 -9.36 -1.64
C PHE A 38 -1.03 -10.38 -0.85
N LEU A 39 -2.22 -10.74 -1.32
CA LEU A 39 -3.09 -11.72 -0.65
C LEU A 39 -2.78 -13.17 -1.04
N ASP A 40 -1.85 -13.38 -1.98
CA ASP A 40 -1.36 -14.70 -2.31
C ASP A 40 -0.56 -15.29 -1.12
N ASP A 41 -1.00 -16.44 -0.61
CA ASP A 41 -0.49 -17.04 0.62
C ASP A 41 1.00 -17.41 0.50
N GLU A 42 1.47 -17.72 -0.71
CA GLU A 42 2.89 -17.98 -0.99
C GLU A 42 3.76 -16.72 -0.85
N VAL A 43 3.24 -15.56 -1.28
CA VAL A 43 3.93 -14.26 -1.15
C VAL A 43 3.92 -13.78 0.30
N VAL A 44 2.78 -13.94 0.99
CA VAL A 44 2.62 -13.65 2.42
C VAL A 44 3.56 -14.54 3.23
N GLY A 45 3.53 -15.85 3.03
CA GLY A 45 4.38 -16.82 3.74
C GLY A 45 5.87 -16.50 3.61
N ARG A 46 6.32 -16.07 2.42
CA ARG A 46 7.70 -15.61 2.20
C ARG A 46 8.02 -14.29 2.89
N MET A 47 7.11 -13.31 2.88
CA MET A 47 7.31 -12.06 3.61
C MET A 47 7.40 -12.29 5.13
N PHE A 48 6.64 -13.25 5.67
CA PHE A 48 6.55 -13.51 7.11
C PHE A 48 7.49 -14.62 7.62
N ASN A 49 8.10 -15.42 6.74
CA ASN A 49 9.17 -16.38 7.03
C ASN A 49 8.83 -17.43 8.10
N GLU A 50 7.87 -18.32 7.81
CA GLU A 50 7.73 -19.63 8.47
C GLU A 50 8.58 -20.66 7.71
N LYS A 51 9.85 -20.84 8.14
CA LYS A 51 10.86 -21.84 7.68
C LYS A 51 11.16 -21.94 6.16
N PRO A 52 12.41 -21.64 5.73
CA PRO A 52 12.84 -21.83 4.36
C PRO A 52 13.41 -23.25 4.17
N GLU A 53 12.56 -24.25 3.95
CA GLU A 53 13.05 -25.53 3.44
C GLU A 53 12.84 -25.63 1.93
N SER A 54 13.95 -25.42 1.23
CA SER A 54 14.24 -25.82 -0.14
C SER A 54 13.20 -25.47 -1.20
N ARG A 55 13.46 -24.39 -1.94
CA ARG A 55 13.49 -24.42 -3.41
C ARG A 55 14.10 -23.13 -3.93
N VAL A 56 15.32 -23.27 -4.44
CA VAL A 56 15.87 -22.37 -5.46
C VAL A 56 14.86 -22.35 -6.60
N SER A 57 14.22 -21.20 -6.86
CA SER A 57 13.63 -20.87 -8.17
C SER A 57 12.93 -19.51 -8.08
N LEU A 58 13.54 -18.50 -8.73
CA LEU A 58 12.93 -17.27 -9.26
C LEU A 58 12.18 -16.40 -8.23
N GLU A 59 12.71 -15.20 -7.95
CA GLU A 59 11.88 -14.10 -7.45
C GLU A 59 10.65 -13.99 -8.35
N SER A 60 9.48 -14.43 -7.88
CA SER A 60 8.26 -14.28 -8.66
C SER A 60 8.02 -12.80 -8.89
N GLU A 61 7.61 -12.43 -10.10
CA GLU A 61 7.30 -11.05 -10.46
C GLU A 61 6.35 -10.39 -9.45
N GLU A 62 5.44 -11.18 -8.89
CA GLU A 62 4.49 -10.82 -7.83
C GLU A 62 5.17 -10.48 -6.50
N HIS A 63 6.13 -11.29 -6.03
CA HIS A 63 6.89 -10.98 -4.82
C HIS A 63 7.72 -9.70 -4.99
N ALA A 64 8.36 -9.53 -6.15
CA ALA A 64 9.12 -8.31 -6.45
C ALA A 64 8.22 -7.07 -6.50
N MET A 65 7.02 -7.19 -7.08
CA MET A 65 6.01 -6.14 -7.08
C MET A 65 5.57 -5.77 -5.66
N VAL A 66 5.25 -6.75 -4.82
CA VAL A 66 4.85 -6.53 -3.43
C VAL A 66 5.98 -5.84 -2.64
N MET A 67 7.22 -6.31 -2.78
CA MET A 67 8.37 -5.70 -2.11
C MET A 67 8.61 -4.25 -2.55
N ARG A 68 8.38 -3.93 -3.83
CA ARG A 68 8.44 -2.54 -4.31
C ARG A 68 7.40 -1.65 -3.62
N VAL A 69 6.16 -2.13 -3.49
CA VAL A 69 5.07 -1.39 -2.81
C VAL A 69 5.41 -1.17 -1.33
N VAL A 70 5.81 -2.23 -0.62
CA VAL A 70 6.18 -2.16 0.80
C VAL A 70 7.35 -1.19 1.03
N ASN A 71 8.40 -1.28 0.21
CA ASN A 71 9.53 -0.38 0.29
C ASN A 71 9.12 1.07 0.01
N GLY A 72 8.22 1.31 -0.94
CA GLY A 72 7.65 2.62 -1.22
C GLY A 72 6.99 3.25 0.02
N PHE A 73 6.13 2.50 0.72
CA PHE A 73 5.51 2.94 1.96
C PHE A 73 6.53 3.17 3.08
N ARG A 74 7.55 2.31 3.19
CA ARG A 74 8.64 2.49 4.16
C ARG A 74 9.38 3.80 3.94
N TYR A 75 9.74 4.12 2.70
CA TYR A 75 10.43 5.39 2.39
C TYR A 75 9.52 6.60 2.57
N LEU A 76 8.24 6.50 2.22
CA LEU A 76 7.27 7.56 2.50
C LEU A 76 7.17 7.83 4.00
N ARG A 77 7.07 6.78 4.84
CA ARG A 77 7.04 6.92 6.30
C ARG A 77 8.31 7.61 6.83
N LEU A 78 9.47 7.25 6.30
CA LEU A 78 10.73 7.90 6.66
C LEU A 78 10.73 9.38 6.24
N ALA A 79 10.25 9.70 5.04
CA ALA A 79 10.13 11.08 4.58
C ALA A 79 9.19 11.92 5.46
N ILE A 80 8.07 11.34 5.90
CA ILE A 80 7.13 11.98 6.84
C ILE A 80 7.81 12.23 8.19
N LYS A 81 8.53 11.24 8.73
CA LYS A 81 9.27 11.40 10.00
C LYS A 81 10.32 12.50 9.96
N LEU A 82 10.91 12.77 8.79
CA LEU A 82 11.94 13.80 8.63
C LEU A 82 11.39 15.24 8.61
N ALA A 83 10.13 15.44 8.22
CA ALA A 83 9.51 16.77 8.15
C ALA A 83 7.99 16.70 8.42
N PRO A 84 7.58 16.27 9.63
CA PRO A 84 6.20 15.89 9.91
C PRO A 84 5.23 17.05 9.75
N GLU A 85 5.62 18.28 10.06
CA GLU A 85 4.77 19.47 9.95
C GLU A 85 4.32 19.68 8.50
N VAL A 86 5.28 19.68 7.58
CA VAL A 86 5.05 19.95 6.15
C VAL A 86 4.21 18.84 5.51
N TRP A 87 4.52 17.58 5.83
CA TRP A 87 3.78 16.44 5.31
C TRP A 87 2.36 16.37 5.89
N THR A 88 2.19 16.60 7.18
CA THR A 88 0.89 16.54 7.84
C THR A 88 -0.04 17.64 7.33
N GLU A 89 0.48 18.86 7.15
CA GLU A 89 -0.29 19.97 6.60
C GLU A 89 -0.83 19.66 5.19
N MET A 90 0.03 19.14 4.30
CA MET A 90 -0.37 18.70 2.96
C MET A 90 -1.39 17.54 3.02
N LEU A 91 -1.16 16.54 3.87
CA LEU A 91 -2.07 15.41 4.02
C LEU A 91 -3.46 15.84 4.52
N ILE A 92 -3.54 16.79 5.45
CA ILE A 92 -4.81 17.35 5.93
C ILE A 92 -5.53 18.06 4.79
N ARG A 93 -4.84 18.91 4.02
CA ARG A 93 -5.43 19.58 2.85
C ARG A 93 -5.99 18.59 1.84
N MET A 94 -5.23 17.54 1.52
CA MET A 94 -5.69 16.49 0.62
C MET A 94 -6.88 15.73 1.21
N ALA A 95 -6.86 15.41 2.51
CA ALA A 95 -7.91 14.62 3.17
C ALA A 95 -9.27 15.30 3.19
N VAL A 96 -9.35 16.64 3.18
CA VAL A 96 -10.64 17.36 3.14
C VAL A 96 -11.18 17.56 1.71
N MET A 97 -10.44 17.15 0.68
CA MET A 97 -10.89 17.29 -0.70
C MET A 97 -11.92 16.21 -1.08
N PRO A 98 -13.13 16.57 -1.56
CA PRO A 98 -14.14 15.61 -1.97
C PRO A 98 -13.68 14.63 -3.06
N ASP A 99 -12.77 15.07 -3.93
CA ASP A 99 -12.25 14.23 -5.02
C ASP A 99 -11.32 13.12 -4.50
N VAL A 100 -10.62 13.34 -3.38
CA VAL A 100 -9.86 12.27 -2.69
C VAL A 100 -10.79 11.22 -2.15
N HIS A 101 -11.91 11.61 -1.54
CA HIS A 101 -12.90 10.66 -1.03
C HIS A 101 -13.54 9.84 -2.15
N LYS A 102 -13.97 10.49 -3.24
CA LYS A 102 -14.53 9.79 -4.42
C LYS A 102 -13.54 8.78 -4.98
N PHE A 103 -12.29 9.20 -5.17
CA PHE A 103 -11.28 8.29 -5.71
C PHE A 103 -10.96 7.14 -4.74
N THR A 104 -10.89 7.41 -3.44
CA THR A 104 -10.73 6.36 -2.42
C THR A 104 -11.89 5.36 -2.47
N LEU A 105 -13.13 5.83 -2.60
CA LEU A 105 -14.30 4.96 -2.76
C LEU A 105 -14.21 4.14 -4.05
N ASP A 106 -13.81 4.74 -5.17
CA ASP A 106 -13.61 4.02 -6.44
C ASP A 106 -12.60 2.87 -6.28
N VAL A 107 -11.48 3.12 -5.59
CA VAL A 107 -10.46 2.10 -5.30
C VAL A 107 -11.03 0.99 -4.42
N VAL A 108 -11.68 1.34 -3.30
CA VAL A 108 -12.24 0.35 -2.35
C VAL A 108 -13.34 -0.48 -3.01
N SER A 109 -14.26 0.14 -3.75
CA SER A 109 -15.30 -0.57 -4.49
C SER A 109 -14.71 -1.48 -5.56
N SER A 110 -13.68 -1.03 -6.28
CA SER A 110 -13.02 -1.86 -7.30
C SER A 110 -12.32 -3.06 -6.69
N LEU A 111 -11.65 -2.90 -5.54
CA LEU A 111 -11.08 -4.00 -4.78
C LEU A 111 -12.16 -4.99 -4.31
N PHE A 112 -13.26 -4.50 -3.74
CA PHE A 112 -14.36 -5.35 -3.28
C PHE A 112 -14.99 -6.17 -4.42
N ILE A 113 -15.22 -5.54 -5.57
CA ILE A 113 -15.74 -6.19 -6.78
C ILE A 113 -14.72 -7.23 -7.30
N HIS A 114 -13.44 -6.87 -7.35
CA HIS A 114 -12.40 -7.75 -7.88
C HIS A 114 -12.22 -9.01 -7.01
N PHE A 115 -12.27 -8.87 -5.69
CA PHE A 115 -12.27 -10.00 -4.76
C PHE A 115 -13.64 -10.73 -4.70
N LYS A 116 -14.59 -10.39 -5.58
CA LYS A 116 -15.92 -11.02 -5.70
C LYS A 116 -16.72 -11.07 -4.39
N GLY A 117 -16.44 -10.17 -3.44
CA GLY A 117 -16.96 -10.25 -2.06
C GLY A 117 -16.52 -11.49 -1.26
N LYS A 118 -15.72 -12.39 -1.85
CA LYS A 118 -15.07 -13.49 -1.17
C LYS A 118 -13.69 -13.01 -0.78
N ILE A 119 -13.60 -12.33 0.35
CA ILE A 119 -12.32 -12.17 1.05
C ILE A 119 -11.84 -13.60 1.33
N PRO A 120 -10.79 -14.10 0.66
CA PRO A 120 -10.32 -15.45 0.90
C PRO A 120 -10.00 -15.61 2.39
N GLU A 121 -10.30 -16.77 3.00
CA GLU A 121 -9.94 -17.01 4.41
C GLU A 121 -8.44 -16.78 4.67
N THR A 122 -7.60 -17.00 3.65
CA THR A 122 -6.17 -16.67 3.64
C THR A 122 -5.88 -15.19 3.90
N THR A 123 -6.79 -14.27 3.57
CA THR A 123 -6.67 -12.84 3.90
C THR A 123 -6.75 -12.60 5.40
N PHE A 124 -7.68 -13.26 6.10
CA PHE A 124 -7.78 -13.14 7.56
C PHE A 124 -6.57 -13.76 8.25
N VAL A 125 -6.06 -14.89 7.73
CA VAL A 125 -4.80 -15.50 8.19
C VAL A 125 -3.63 -14.54 7.98
N CYS A 126 -3.53 -13.90 6.81
CA CYS A 126 -2.52 -12.90 6.51
C CYS A 126 -2.60 -11.69 7.46
N ILE A 127 -3.78 -11.12 7.67
CA ILE A 127 -4.00 -10.00 8.59
C ILE A 127 -3.62 -10.39 10.02
N SER A 128 -3.99 -11.60 10.46
CA SER A 128 -3.62 -12.12 11.77
C SER A 128 -2.10 -12.23 11.95
N ARG A 129 -1.39 -12.83 10.97
CA ARG A 129 0.08 -12.91 10.96
C ARG A 129 0.74 -11.53 10.98
N LEU A 130 0.21 -10.58 10.21
CA LEU A 130 0.65 -9.17 10.19
C LEU A 130 0.52 -8.52 11.56
N MET A 131 -0.67 -8.59 12.15
CA MET A 131 -0.95 -8.02 13.47
C MET A 131 -0.02 -8.60 14.53
N HIS A 132 0.17 -9.92 14.53
CA HIS A 132 1.07 -10.59 15.45
C HIS A 132 2.53 -10.13 15.31
N LYS A 133 3.04 -9.96 14.08
CA LYS A 133 4.38 -9.42 13.84
C LYS A 133 4.53 -7.97 14.27
N MET A 134 3.52 -7.13 14.03
CA MET A 134 3.56 -5.74 14.49
C MET A 134 3.65 -5.65 16.01
N GLU A 135 2.93 -6.52 16.72
CA GLU A 135 2.97 -6.62 18.17
C GLU A 135 4.36 -7.07 18.67
N GLN A 136 4.93 -8.13 18.10
CA GLN A 136 6.31 -8.57 18.43
C GLN A 136 7.36 -7.49 18.16
N THR A 137 7.23 -6.74 17.07
CA THR A 137 8.17 -5.66 16.72
C THR A 137 8.09 -4.52 17.74
N ARG A 138 6.88 -4.23 18.24
CA ARG A 138 6.65 -3.21 19.27
C ARG A 138 7.25 -3.63 20.61
N SER A 139 7.04 -4.87 21.05
CA SER A 139 7.61 -5.38 22.30
C SER A 139 9.15 -5.47 22.26
N SER A 140 9.74 -5.74 21.09
CA SER A 140 11.21 -5.75 20.92
C SER A 140 11.85 -4.37 20.87
N SER A 141 11.07 -3.29 20.73
CA SER A 141 11.57 -1.91 20.74
C SER A 141 11.53 -1.25 22.13
N GLU A 142 10.98 -1.94 23.13
CA GLU A 142 10.87 -1.50 24.53
C GLU A 142 11.93 -2.13 25.45
N PHE A 143 12.91 -2.87 24.90
CA PHE A 143 14.08 -3.42 25.61
C PHE A 143 15.39 -2.94 24.99
#